data_AF-A0A554L6J5-F1
#
_entry.id   AF-A0A554L6J5-F1
#
_cell.length_a   1.000
_cell.length_b   1.000
_cell.length_c   1.000
_cell.angle_alpha   90.00
_cell.angle_beta   90.00
_cell.angle_gamma   90.00
#
_symmetry.space_group_name_H-M   'P 1'
#
loop_
_entity.id
_entity.type
_entity.pdbx_description
1 polymer ?
#
loop_
_entity_poly.entity_id
_entity_poly.type
_entity_poly.pdbx_seq_one_letter_code
_entity_poly.pdbx_strand_id
1 'polypeptide(L)'
;MKFLDLSTKPHVRGAKHWTAEINQLYHPTGDVEQDSQDIVYSFGNLNTTKFVPLLLKEWFYLVKKDGYLVIDYLPNKTCNFQKLEEHMWWLWKGKYDIVYHGKVEHRTKNTEQSEIIKFVKNAPSQPTMPTETGDYFRFACKKLESTQVAGDEIDKWTFGMITKGERDEWIEEIIQAIHKQKIPNYEIIICGTYRDRKEKNFTYIPFNERDDKGWITKKKNLIVQAAKYENLCVLHDRIVLGDDWFKGIKKYGNCFELLCNRQTLKGANMRTGDWLTYGSKTLGMPYGISELDYDDWDFDIYVGGMLTILKKQISTASPWDETLYWGEEDVELTFRARDLGYIARFNPYSSATAFTWRFGKLPSKYYPSQGLLPKDMLLRRFMRQINKAVFSVPILRKISSPFVIVFLRSSLYRFLTSH
;
A
#
# COMPACT_ATOMS: atom_id res chain seq x y z
N MET A 1 -32.49 -3.10 -0.46
CA MET A 1 -31.33 -2.37 0.10
C MET A 1 -30.26 -3.42 0.37
N LYS A 2 -29.12 -3.37 -0.32
CA LYS A 2 -27.99 -4.27 -0.10
C LYS A 2 -27.30 -3.87 1.21
N PHE A 3 -27.33 -4.75 2.20
CA PHE A 3 -26.79 -4.53 3.53
C PHE A 3 -25.68 -5.54 3.80
N LEU A 4 -24.51 -5.04 4.18
CA LEU A 4 -23.36 -5.86 4.55
C LEU A 4 -22.93 -5.59 5.99
N ASP A 5 -22.92 -6.63 6.81
CA ASP A 5 -22.38 -6.65 8.17
C ASP A 5 -20.94 -7.20 8.13
N LEU A 6 -19.98 -6.38 8.50
CA LEU A 6 -18.54 -6.67 8.54
C LEU A 6 -18.01 -6.92 9.96
N SER A 7 -18.91 -7.01 10.94
CA SER A 7 -18.55 -7.31 12.34
C SER A 7 -17.87 -8.67 12.46
N THR A 8 -17.00 -8.88 13.44
CA THR A 8 -16.35 -10.20 13.66
C THR A 8 -17.33 -11.37 13.78
N LYS A 9 -18.56 -11.11 14.24
CA LYS A 9 -19.70 -12.05 14.29
C LYS A 9 -20.93 -11.37 13.70
N PRO A 10 -21.92 -12.09 13.16
CA PRO A 10 -23.16 -11.48 12.72
C PRO A 10 -23.85 -10.73 13.87
N HIS A 11 -24.15 -9.45 13.69
CA HIS A 11 -24.86 -8.59 14.64
C HIS A 11 -26.20 -8.11 14.08
N VAL A 12 -26.32 -8.00 12.76
CA VAL A 12 -27.54 -7.52 12.09
C VAL A 12 -28.27 -8.69 11.43
N ARG A 13 -29.51 -8.94 11.88
CA ARG A 13 -30.34 -9.99 11.31
C ARG A 13 -30.85 -9.59 9.92
N GLY A 14 -30.78 -10.53 8.97
CA GLY A 14 -31.18 -10.32 7.58
C GLY A 14 -30.11 -9.63 6.71
N ALA A 15 -29.01 -9.17 7.30
CA ALA A 15 -27.87 -8.67 6.56
C ALA A 15 -27.02 -9.81 5.99
N LYS A 16 -26.36 -9.57 4.84
CA LYS A 16 -25.24 -10.42 4.42
C LYS A 16 -24.10 -10.21 5.41
N HIS A 17 -23.50 -11.28 5.90
CA HIS A 17 -22.34 -11.21 6.79
C HIS A 17 -21.06 -11.56 6.02
N TRP A 18 -19.99 -10.81 6.25
CA TRP A 18 -18.66 -11.13 5.76
C TRP A 18 -17.65 -10.88 6.89
N THR A 19 -16.67 -11.76 7.03
CA THR A 19 -15.64 -11.64 8.06
C THR A 19 -14.33 -12.24 7.58
N ALA A 20 -13.23 -11.69 8.08
CA ALA A 20 -11.88 -12.19 7.92
C ALA A 20 -11.05 -11.73 9.13
N GLU A 21 -9.86 -12.30 9.28
CA GLU A 21 -8.89 -11.80 10.25
C GLU A 21 -8.53 -10.33 9.96
N ILE A 22 -8.53 -9.50 10.99
CA ILE A 22 -8.19 -8.08 10.85
C ILE A 22 -6.67 -7.94 10.90
N ASN A 23 -6.08 -7.84 9.71
CA ASN A 23 -4.68 -7.57 9.48
C ASN A 23 -4.51 -6.81 8.14
N GLN A 24 -3.29 -6.66 7.64
CA GLN A 24 -3.03 -5.97 6.37
C GLN A 24 -3.74 -6.60 5.15
N LEU A 25 -4.06 -7.89 5.23
CA LEU A 25 -4.72 -8.66 4.18
C LEU A 25 -6.25 -8.59 4.27
N TYR A 26 -6.81 -7.85 5.23
CA TYR A 26 -8.26 -7.62 5.34
C TYR A 26 -8.77 -6.89 4.08
N HIS A 27 -9.50 -7.60 3.21
CA HIS A 27 -9.84 -7.10 1.88
C HIS A 27 -11.23 -7.56 1.41
N PRO A 28 -12.32 -7.10 2.07
CA PRO A 28 -13.68 -7.43 1.63
C PRO A 28 -14.00 -6.94 0.23
N THR A 29 -13.30 -5.92 -0.28
CA THR A 29 -13.45 -5.44 -1.67
C THR A 29 -12.89 -6.40 -2.72
N GLY A 30 -12.18 -7.45 -2.32
CA GLY A 30 -11.81 -8.58 -3.19
C GLY A 30 -12.96 -9.56 -3.44
N ASP A 31 -13.93 -9.64 -2.52
CA ASP A 31 -15.08 -10.55 -2.59
C ASP A 31 -16.41 -9.85 -2.88
N VAL A 32 -16.48 -8.56 -2.57
CA VAL A 32 -17.68 -7.72 -2.71
C VAL A 32 -17.35 -6.53 -3.59
N GLU A 33 -18.16 -6.35 -4.62
CA GLU A 33 -17.98 -5.28 -5.60
C GLU A 33 -17.92 -3.88 -4.93
N GLN A 34 -16.98 -3.06 -5.39
CA GLN A 34 -16.84 -1.66 -4.98
C GLN A 34 -18.14 -0.89 -5.27
N ASP A 35 -18.52 0.05 -4.40
CA ASP A 35 -19.72 0.89 -4.53
C ASP A 35 -21.03 0.11 -4.72
N SER A 36 -21.13 -1.08 -4.11
CA SER A 36 -22.29 -1.96 -4.32
C SER A 36 -23.29 -1.98 -3.16
N GLN A 37 -22.89 -1.54 -1.96
CA GLN A 37 -23.70 -1.68 -0.74
C GLN A 37 -24.43 -0.37 -0.40
N ASP A 38 -25.73 -0.46 -0.11
CA ASP A 38 -26.50 0.67 0.42
C ASP A 38 -26.09 0.99 1.86
N ILE A 39 -25.80 -0.04 2.66
CA ILE A 39 -25.35 0.10 4.04
C ILE A 39 -24.21 -0.89 4.28
N VAL A 40 -23.11 -0.38 4.83
CA VAL A 40 -22.02 -1.18 5.40
C VAL A 40 -22.01 -0.93 6.90
N TYR A 41 -22.07 -2.01 7.68
CA TYR A 41 -22.14 -1.96 9.14
C TYR A 41 -20.97 -2.70 9.77
N SER A 42 -20.45 -2.19 10.89
CA SER A 42 -19.47 -2.90 11.72
C SER A 42 -19.65 -2.59 13.20
N PHE A 43 -19.62 -3.63 14.04
CA PHE A 43 -19.70 -3.55 15.49
C PHE A 43 -18.36 -3.94 16.15
N GLY A 44 -17.76 -3.02 16.90
CA GLY A 44 -16.63 -3.27 17.80
C GLY A 44 -15.26 -3.48 17.13
N ASN A 45 -15.20 -3.67 15.81
CA ASN A 45 -13.95 -4.00 15.11
C ASN A 45 -12.83 -2.94 15.29
N LEU A 46 -13.19 -1.66 15.47
CA LEU A 46 -12.20 -0.58 15.64
C LEU A 46 -11.54 -0.57 17.02
N ASN A 47 -12.09 -1.27 18.02
CA ASN A 47 -11.70 -1.10 19.41
C ASN A 47 -10.35 -1.75 19.77
N THR A 48 -9.93 -2.77 19.03
CA THR A 48 -8.81 -3.64 19.40
C THR A 48 -7.75 -3.75 18.31
N THR A 49 -7.75 -2.82 17.35
CA THR A 49 -6.91 -2.93 16.15
C THR A 49 -6.13 -1.65 15.87
N LYS A 50 -4.91 -1.80 15.35
CA LYS A 50 -4.14 -0.69 14.78
C LYS A 50 -4.48 -0.43 13.30
N PHE A 51 -5.22 -1.34 12.67
CA PHE A 51 -5.55 -1.33 11.24
C PHE A 51 -6.78 -0.44 10.93
N VAL A 52 -7.12 0.52 11.80
CA VAL A 52 -8.28 1.42 11.64
C VAL A 52 -8.30 2.09 10.27
N PRO A 53 -7.20 2.64 9.73
CA PRO A 53 -7.21 3.24 8.40
C PRO A 53 -7.61 2.26 7.30
N LEU A 54 -7.12 1.02 7.35
CA LEU A 54 -7.44 -0.01 6.36
C LEU A 54 -8.92 -0.40 6.40
N LEU A 55 -9.45 -0.60 7.62
CA LEU A 55 -10.85 -0.94 7.82
C LEU A 55 -11.77 0.15 7.25
N LEU A 56 -11.54 1.41 7.62
CA LEU A 56 -12.34 2.53 7.12
C LEU A 56 -12.21 2.69 5.60
N LYS A 57 -11.02 2.41 5.05
CA LYS A 57 -10.79 2.46 3.61
C LYS A 57 -11.61 1.40 2.89
N GLU A 58 -11.47 0.13 3.28
CA GLU A 58 -12.20 -1.01 2.70
C GLU A 58 -13.71 -0.86 2.83
N TRP A 59 -14.20 -0.48 4.01
CA TRP A 59 -15.64 -0.37 4.27
C TRP A 59 -16.27 0.73 3.43
N PHE A 60 -15.62 1.88 3.32
CA PHE A 60 -16.16 3.00 2.55
C PHE A 60 -16.02 2.80 1.02
N TYR A 61 -15.05 1.98 0.56
CA TYR A 61 -15.02 1.50 -0.82
C TYR A 61 -16.24 0.63 -1.19
N LEU A 62 -16.85 -0.05 -0.24
CA LEU A 62 -18.04 -0.88 -0.48
C LEU A 62 -19.35 -0.10 -0.50
N VAL A 63 -19.41 1.02 0.23
CA VAL A 63 -20.58 1.90 0.28
C VAL A 63 -20.76 2.54 -1.09
N LYS A 64 -21.97 2.46 -1.65
CA LYS A 64 -22.31 3.16 -2.90
C LYS A 64 -22.53 4.65 -2.67
N LYS A 65 -22.54 5.44 -3.75
CA LYS A 65 -22.99 6.84 -3.67
C LYS A 65 -24.39 6.93 -3.03
N ASP A 66 -24.56 7.84 -2.08
CA ASP A 66 -25.75 8.02 -1.24
C ASP A 66 -26.04 6.88 -0.25
N GLY A 67 -25.17 5.87 -0.16
CA GLY A 67 -25.20 4.85 0.87
C GLY A 67 -24.56 5.30 2.18
N TYR A 68 -24.60 4.42 3.18
CA TYR A 68 -24.16 4.72 4.55
C TYR A 68 -23.11 3.75 5.06
N LEU A 69 -22.09 4.30 5.73
CA LEU A 69 -21.19 3.56 6.62
C LEU A 69 -21.68 3.76 8.05
N VAL A 70 -21.94 2.68 8.77
CA VAL A 70 -22.42 2.69 10.16
C VAL A 70 -21.46 1.87 11.03
N ILE A 71 -20.89 2.51 12.05
CA ILE A 71 -19.89 1.90 12.92
C ILE A 71 -20.33 2.07 14.37
N ASP A 72 -20.53 0.96 15.04
CA ASP A 72 -20.76 0.92 16.48
C ASP A 72 -19.44 0.57 17.17
N TYR A 73 -18.98 1.43 18.08
CA TYR A 73 -17.68 1.29 18.74
C TYR A 73 -17.75 1.74 20.20
N LEU A 74 -16.84 1.24 21.04
CA LEU A 74 -16.72 1.66 22.43
C LEU A 74 -15.66 2.77 22.57
N PRO A 75 -15.99 4.02 22.93
CA PRO A 75 -14.98 5.07 23.03
C PRO A 75 -13.85 4.72 24.00
N ASN A 76 -12.62 4.89 23.55
CA ASN A 76 -11.40 4.72 24.34
C ASN A 76 -10.30 5.68 23.85
N LYS A 77 -9.09 5.58 24.42
CA LYS A 77 -7.96 6.48 24.10
C LYS A 77 -7.56 6.44 22.63
N THR A 78 -7.68 5.30 21.96
CA THR A 78 -7.25 5.09 20.57
C THR A 78 -8.40 5.02 19.58
N CYS A 79 -9.65 4.88 20.05
CA CYS A 79 -10.85 4.78 19.24
C CYS A 79 -11.92 5.71 19.84
N ASN A 80 -12.00 6.95 19.34
CA ASN A 80 -12.98 7.96 19.76
C ASN A 80 -13.40 8.80 18.55
N PHE A 81 -14.39 9.68 18.74
CA PHE A 81 -14.97 10.46 17.63
C PHE A 81 -13.92 11.29 16.91
N GLN A 82 -13.11 12.05 17.65
CA GLN A 82 -12.05 12.87 17.09
C GLN A 82 -11.10 12.04 16.23
N LYS A 83 -10.63 10.88 16.72
CA LYS A 83 -9.73 10.00 15.95
C LYS A 83 -10.40 9.42 14.70
N LEU A 84 -11.68 9.07 14.80
CA LEU A 84 -12.44 8.54 13.67
C LEU A 84 -12.66 9.62 12.60
N GLU A 85 -13.02 10.83 13.01
CA GLU A 85 -13.15 12.00 12.13
C GLU A 85 -11.82 12.36 11.48
N GLU A 86 -10.71 12.39 12.24
CA GLU A 86 -9.35 12.61 11.70
C GLU A 86 -9.01 11.57 10.61
N HIS A 87 -9.28 10.29 10.85
CA HIS A 87 -9.05 9.24 9.86
C HIS A 87 -9.97 9.38 8.64
N MET A 88 -11.27 9.60 8.84
CA MET A 88 -12.21 9.76 7.74
C MET A 88 -11.87 10.99 6.89
N TRP A 89 -11.51 12.11 7.51
CA TRP A 89 -11.03 13.31 6.83
C TRP A 89 -9.77 13.05 6.02
N TRP A 90 -8.77 12.40 6.64
CA TRP A 90 -7.53 12.06 5.96
C TRP A 90 -7.75 11.16 4.74
N LEU A 91 -8.57 10.11 4.86
CA LEU A 91 -8.76 9.11 3.81
C LEU A 91 -9.67 9.57 2.67
N TRP A 92 -10.62 10.47 2.97
CA TRP A 92 -11.73 10.78 2.07
C TRP A 92 -11.94 12.27 1.79
N LYS A 93 -11.26 13.19 2.50
CA LYS A 93 -11.21 14.64 2.22
C LYS A 93 -12.58 15.28 1.95
N GLY A 94 -13.59 14.94 2.74
CA GLY A 94 -14.94 15.51 2.63
C GLY A 94 -15.87 14.83 1.62
N LYS A 95 -15.51 13.66 1.07
CA LYS A 95 -16.41 12.86 0.20
C LYS A 95 -17.55 12.14 0.95
N TYR A 96 -17.84 12.59 2.17
CA TYR A 96 -18.85 12.02 3.06
C TYR A 96 -19.44 13.12 3.95
N ASP A 97 -20.68 12.90 4.40
CA ASP A 97 -21.32 13.69 5.44
C ASP A 97 -21.49 12.85 6.70
N ILE A 98 -21.09 13.36 7.85
CA ILE A 98 -21.41 12.73 9.14
C ILE A 98 -22.87 13.02 9.44
N VAL A 99 -23.70 11.99 9.38
CA VAL A 99 -25.16 12.10 9.63
C VAL A 99 -25.53 11.83 11.07
N TYR A 100 -24.68 11.12 11.82
CA TYR A 100 -24.88 10.89 13.24
C TYR A 100 -23.58 10.54 13.96
N HIS A 101 -23.45 11.07 15.17
CA HIS A 101 -22.57 10.54 16.19
C HIS A 101 -23.31 10.60 17.53
N GLY A 102 -23.33 9.51 18.30
CA GLY A 102 -24.03 9.49 19.58
C GLY A 102 -24.15 8.10 20.22
N LYS A 103 -24.67 8.04 21.45
CA LYS A 103 -24.84 6.81 22.24
C LYS A 103 -25.84 5.85 21.57
N VAL A 104 -25.62 4.54 21.74
CA VAL A 104 -26.54 3.47 21.30
C VAL A 104 -27.31 2.96 22.51
N GLU A 105 -28.60 3.29 22.60
CA GLU A 105 -29.44 3.01 23.78
C GLU A 105 -29.73 1.51 24.00
N HIS A 106 -29.77 0.71 22.93
CA HIS A 106 -30.12 -0.71 23.02
C HIS A 106 -29.00 -1.63 22.52
N ARG A 107 -28.39 -2.34 23.48
CA ARG A 107 -27.50 -3.49 23.27
C ARG A 107 -28.31 -4.75 22.95
N THR A 108 -28.97 -4.81 21.81
CA THR A 108 -29.55 -6.08 21.36
C THR A 108 -28.59 -6.77 20.41
N LYS A 109 -28.02 -7.89 20.86
CA LYS A 109 -27.60 -8.92 19.91
C LYS A 109 -28.79 -9.18 18.98
N ASN A 110 -28.57 -9.21 17.68
CA ASN A 110 -29.61 -9.41 16.65
C ASN A 110 -30.50 -8.19 16.35
N THR A 111 -29.92 -7.00 16.23
CA THR A 111 -30.60 -5.84 15.66
C THR A 111 -31.18 -6.20 14.28
N GLU A 112 -32.44 -5.90 14.02
CA GLU A 112 -33.05 -6.17 12.72
C GLU A 112 -32.50 -5.17 11.68
N GLN A 113 -32.21 -5.61 10.45
CA GLN A 113 -31.74 -4.69 9.40
C GLN A 113 -32.69 -3.49 9.18
N SER A 114 -33.99 -3.70 9.38
CA SER A 114 -35.02 -2.65 9.25
C SER A 114 -34.83 -1.52 10.25
N GLU A 115 -34.30 -1.81 11.44
CA GLU A 115 -34.03 -0.82 12.49
C GLU A 115 -32.89 0.10 12.07
N ILE A 116 -31.78 -0.45 11.56
CA ILE A 116 -30.65 0.34 11.06
C ILE A 116 -31.06 1.15 9.82
N ILE A 117 -31.83 0.57 8.90
CA ILE A 117 -32.35 1.27 7.72
C ILE A 117 -33.25 2.44 8.14
N LYS A 118 -34.16 2.22 9.09
CA LYS A 118 -35.03 3.27 9.62
C LYS A 118 -34.20 4.36 10.30
N PHE A 119 -33.17 3.98 11.05
CA PHE A 119 -32.25 4.90 11.69
C PHE A 119 -31.54 5.81 10.69
N VAL A 120 -30.84 5.27 9.69
CA VAL A 120 -30.06 6.13 8.75
C VAL A 120 -30.93 7.04 7.88
N LYS A 121 -32.18 6.64 7.62
CA LYS A 121 -33.16 7.47 6.88
C LYS A 121 -33.73 8.61 7.70
N ASN A 122 -33.77 8.46 9.02
CA ASN A 122 -34.34 9.43 9.95
C ASN A 122 -33.29 9.94 10.94
N ALA A 123 -32.00 9.85 10.58
CA ALA A 123 -30.92 10.29 11.44
C ALA A 123 -31.12 11.78 11.74
N PRO A 124 -30.98 12.22 13.00
CA PRO A 124 -31.16 13.61 13.35
C PRO A 124 -30.21 14.48 12.56
N SER A 125 -30.66 15.67 12.18
CA SER A 125 -29.97 16.56 11.24
C SER A 125 -28.64 17.14 11.75
N GLN A 126 -28.24 16.87 12.99
CA GLN A 126 -26.96 17.29 13.55
C GLN A 126 -26.38 16.22 14.50
N PRO A 127 -25.04 16.00 14.46
CA PRO A 127 -24.37 15.10 15.39
C PRO A 127 -24.52 15.60 16.84
N THR A 128 -24.85 14.69 17.76
CA THR A 128 -24.88 15.00 19.20
C THR A 128 -23.51 14.70 19.80
N MET A 129 -22.85 15.74 20.33
CA MET A 129 -21.53 15.58 20.94
C MET A 129 -21.62 14.78 22.26
N PRO A 130 -20.73 13.81 22.54
CA PRO A 130 -20.80 12.97 23.73
C PRO A 130 -20.60 13.73 25.05
N THR A 131 -21.28 13.30 26.11
CA THR A 131 -21.06 13.77 27.49
C THR A 131 -20.64 12.67 28.49
N GLU A 132 -20.65 11.39 28.11
CA GLU A 132 -20.44 10.26 29.06
C GLU A 132 -19.56 9.12 28.53
N THR A 133 -18.90 8.39 29.45
CA THR A 133 -18.00 7.25 29.20
C THR A 133 -18.66 5.92 29.61
N GLY A 134 -18.42 4.83 28.86
CA GLY A 134 -18.82 3.46 29.23
C GLY A 134 -19.79 2.75 28.27
N ASP A 135 -20.44 3.48 27.36
CA ASP A 135 -21.41 2.94 26.41
C ASP A 135 -20.88 2.85 24.98
N TYR A 136 -21.55 2.04 24.16
CA TYR A 136 -21.29 2.02 22.72
C TYR A 136 -21.82 3.30 22.08
N PHE A 137 -21.04 3.83 21.14
CA PHE A 137 -21.39 4.96 20.30
C PHE A 137 -21.53 4.48 18.87
N ARG A 138 -22.47 5.10 18.15
CA ARG A 138 -22.65 4.93 16.73
C ARG A 138 -22.08 6.15 16.01
N PHE A 139 -21.23 5.89 15.04
CA PHE A 139 -20.83 6.82 14.00
C PHE A 139 -21.51 6.40 12.72
N ALA A 140 -22.24 7.30 12.08
CA ALA A 140 -22.81 7.07 10.76
C ALA A 140 -22.43 8.20 9.82
N CYS A 141 -21.94 7.85 8.64
CA CYS A 141 -21.72 8.81 7.57
C CYS A 141 -22.36 8.35 6.25
N LYS A 142 -22.80 9.32 5.47
CA LYS A 142 -23.34 9.14 4.12
C LYS A 142 -22.24 9.41 3.11
N LYS A 143 -22.07 8.53 2.12
CA LYS A 143 -21.11 8.73 1.02
C LYS A 143 -21.68 9.67 -0.04
N LEU A 144 -20.94 10.71 -0.40
CA LEU A 144 -21.39 11.75 -1.34
C LEU A 144 -20.98 11.49 -2.79
N GLU A 145 -19.82 10.85 -2.97
CA GLU A 145 -19.22 10.59 -4.28
C GLU A 145 -18.92 9.10 -4.44
N SER A 146 -19.07 8.61 -5.68
CA SER A 146 -18.58 7.28 -6.04
C SER A 146 -17.05 7.26 -5.96
N THR A 147 -16.48 6.11 -5.60
CA THR A 147 -15.04 5.88 -5.67
C THR A 147 -14.62 5.12 -6.92
N GLN A 148 -15.57 4.69 -7.76
CA GLN A 148 -15.27 4.04 -9.03
C GLN A 148 -14.77 5.06 -10.06
N VAL A 149 -13.83 4.63 -10.89
CA VAL A 149 -13.34 5.39 -12.03
C VAL A 149 -13.87 4.76 -13.31
N ALA A 150 -14.43 5.58 -14.20
CA ALA A 150 -14.94 5.10 -15.47
C ALA A 150 -13.84 4.41 -16.29
N GLY A 151 -14.08 3.16 -16.70
CA GLY A 151 -13.14 2.36 -17.49
C GLY A 151 -12.03 1.67 -16.70
N ASP A 152 -12.01 1.80 -15.37
CA ASP A 152 -11.11 1.04 -14.50
C ASP A 152 -11.58 -0.41 -14.38
N GLU A 153 -10.87 -1.32 -15.04
CA GLU A 153 -11.20 -2.73 -15.11
C GLU A 153 -9.97 -3.58 -14.87
N ILE A 154 -10.15 -4.70 -14.15
CA ILE A 154 -9.06 -5.60 -13.78
C ILE A 154 -8.32 -6.20 -14.99
N ASP A 155 -8.94 -6.21 -16.18
CA ASP A 155 -8.38 -6.79 -17.40
C ASP A 155 -7.67 -5.75 -18.31
N LYS A 156 -7.52 -4.51 -17.83
CA LYS A 156 -6.95 -3.36 -18.57
C LYS A 156 -5.68 -2.83 -17.88
N TRP A 157 -4.51 -2.99 -18.50
CA TRP A 157 -3.20 -2.70 -17.88
C TRP A 157 -2.20 -1.98 -18.78
N THR A 158 -1.51 -0.99 -18.22
CA THR A 158 -0.31 -0.41 -18.83
C THR A 158 0.93 -0.91 -18.09
N PHE A 159 1.85 -1.55 -18.81
CA PHE A 159 3.17 -1.94 -18.30
C PHE A 159 4.20 -0.92 -18.75
N GLY A 160 4.76 -0.18 -17.80
CA GLY A 160 5.81 0.78 -18.06
C GLY A 160 7.17 0.24 -17.66
N MET A 161 8.18 0.33 -18.53
CA MET A 161 9.55 -0.04 -18.20
C MET A 161 10.49 1.14 -18.41
N ILE A 162 11.31 1.40 -17.41
CA ILE A 162 12.40 2.37 -17.53
C ILE A 162 13.73 1.66 -17.78
N THR A 163 14.56 2.22 -18.66
CA THR A 163 15.89 1.65 -18.93
C THR A 163 16.94 2.70 -19.33
N LYS A 164 18.20 2.31 -19.23
CA LYS A 164 19.38 3.02 -19.76
C LYS A 164 19.98 2.32 -21.00
N GLY A 165 19.42 1.21 -21.46
CA GLY A 165 19.88 0.48 -22.66
C GLY A 165 21.07 -0.45 -22.41
N GLU A 166 21.33 -0.83 -21.16
CA GLU A 166 22.44 -1.72 -20.78
C GLU A 166 22.00 -3.19 -20.61
N ARG A 167 20.70 -3.48 -20.74
CA ARG A 167 20.07 -4.77 -20.33
C ARG A 167 18.92 -5.17 -21.25
N ASP A 168 19.11 -5.02 -22.56
CA ASP A 168 18.08 -5.33 -23.56
C ASP A 168 17.56 -6.77 -23.42
N GLU A 169 18.43 -7.72 -23.09
CA GLU A 169 18.08 -9.11 -22.88
C GLU A 169 17.12 -9.33 -21.69
N TRP A 170 17.26 -8.55 -20.61
CA TRP A 170 16.33 -8.62 -19.48
C TRP A 170 15.00 -7.96 -19.83
N ILE A 171 15.02 -6.86 -20.60
CA ILE A 171 13.80 -6.24 -21.11
C ILE A 171 13.01 -7.24 -21.96
N GLU A 172 13.66 -7.98 -22.85
CA GLU A 172 12.98 -9.03 -23.63
C GLU A 172 12.37 -10.10 -22.73
N GLU A 173 13.08 -10.56 -21.68
CA GLU A 173 12.53 -11.52 -20.71
C GLU A 173 11.28 -10.96 -19.99
N ILE A 174 11.29 -9.67 -19.65
CA ILE A 174 10.14 -8.98 -19.03
C ILE A 174 8.95 -8.89 -19.99
N ILE A 175 9.19 -8.50 -21.26
CA ILE A 175 8.15 -8.45 -22.31
C ILE A 175 7.52 -9.83 -22.49
N GLN A 176 8.33 -10.89 -22.59
CA GLN A 176 7.81 -12.25 -22.71
C GLN A 176 6.99 -12.68 -21.48
N ALA A 177 7.42 -12.30 -20.28
CA ALA A 177 6.67 -12.57 -19.06
C ALA A 177 5.31 -11.85 -19.04
N ILE A 178 5.23 -10.62 -19.56
CA ILE A 178 3.97 -9.87 -19.71
C ILE A 178 3.05 -10.58 -20.72
N HIS A 179 3.56 -10.97 -21.90
CA HIS A 179 2.78 -11.72 -22.89
C HIS A 179 2.22 -13.03 -22.32
N LYS A 180 3.03 -13.75 -21.53
CA LYS A 180 2.64 -15.02 -20.90
C LYS A 180 1.46 -14.88 -19.94
N GLN A 181 1.24 -13.69 -19.37
CA GLN A 181 0.08 -13.43 -18.50
C GLN A 181 -1.26 -13.53 -19.23
N LYS A 182 -1.27 -13.38 -20.57
CA LYS A 182 -2.49 -13.39 -21.41
C LYS A 182 -3.57 -12.41 -20.91
N ILE A 183 -3.14 -11.20 -20.55
CA ILE A 183 -4.05 -10.13 -20.13
C ILE A 183 -4.87 -9.70 -21.37
N PRO A 184 -6.20 -9.57 -21.28
CA PRO A 184 -7.03 -9.26 -22.45
C PRO A 184 -6.68 -7.92 -23.10
N ASN A 185 -6.51 -6.88 -22.29
CA ASN A 185 -6.24 -5.53 -22.77
C ASN A 185 -5.00 -5.00 -22.06
N TYR A 186 -3.86 -4.99 -22.75
CA TYR A 186 -2.67 -4.38 -22.20
C TYR A 186 -1.87 -3.61 -23.24
N GLU A 187 -0.99 -2.76 -22.75
CA GLU A 187 0.08 -2.15 -23.54
C GLU A 187 1.40 -2.17 -22.78
N ILE A 188 2.49 -2.02 -23.53
CA ILE A 188 3.85 -1.95 -23.04
C ILE A 188 4.43 -0.61 -23.48
N ILE A 189 4.92 0.17 -22.52
CA ILE A 189 5.58 1.44 -22.76
C ILE A 189 7.02 1.31 -22.25
N ILE A 190 8.00 1.52 -23.12
CA ILE A 190 9.41 1.56 -22.74
C ILE A 190 9.92 2.99 -22.85
N CYS A 191 10.43 3.52 -21.74
CA CYS A 191 10.99 4.87 -21.69
C CYS A 191 12.49 4.81 -21.36
N GLY A 192 13.33 5.34 -22.26
CA GLY A 192 14.78 5.27 -22.10
C GLY A 192 15.55 5.08 -23.40
N THR A 193 16.77 4.55 -23.28
CA THR A 193 17.56 4.04 -24.41
C THR A 193 17.15 2.60 -24.69
N TYR A 194 16.49 2.36 -25.82
CA TYR A 194 16.06 1.03 -26.28
C TYR A 194 15.77 1.10 -27.79
N ARG A 195 15.32 0.01 -28.40
CA ARG A 195 14.91 -0.05 -29.81
C ARG A 195 13.40 0.06 -29.97
N ASP A 196 12.96 0.80 -30.98
CA ASP A 196 11.55 0.80 -31.35
C ASP A 196 11.13 -0.57 -31.93
N ARG A 197 9.85 -0.92 -31.78
CA ARG A 197 9.30 -2.21 -32.21
C ARG A 197 7.96 -1.99 -32.91
N LYS A 198 7.78 -2.64 -34.05
CA LYS A 198 6.49 -2.68 -34.77
C LYS A 198 5.57 -3.71 -34.13
N GLU A 199 5.09 -3.42 -32.94
CA GLU A 199 4.12 -4.25 -32.22
C GLU A 199 2.88 -3.41 -31.87
N LYS A 200 1.68 -3.98 -32.04
CA LYS A 200 0.40 -3.27 -31.89
C LYS A 200 0.22 -2.58 -30.53
N ASN A 201 0.67 -3.23 -29.47
CA ASN A 201 0.47 -2.79 -28.08
C ASN A 201 1.76 -2.23 -27.46
N PHE A 202 2.68 -1.73 -28.29
CA PHE A 202 3.98 -1.26 -27.86
C PHE A 202 4.13 0.24 -28.14
N THR A 203 4.76 0.95 -27.22
CA THR A 203 5.11 2.36 -27.38
C THR A 203 6.52 2.58 -26.85
N TYR A 204 7.38 3.15 -27.70
CA TYR A 204 8.71 3.55 -27.31
C TYR A 204 8.76 5.07 -27.10
N ILE A 205 9.28 5.48 -25.94
CA ILE A 205 9.53 6.88 -25.60
C ILE A 205 11.06 7.05 -25.44
N PRO A 206 11.75 7.57 -26.47
CA PRO A 206 13.19 7.83 -26.36
C PRO A 206 13.44 8.89 -25.29
N PHE A 207 14.28 8.58 -24.31
CA PHE A 207 14.68 9.52 -23.27
C PHE A 207 16.06 9.18 -22.72
N ASN A 208 17.01 10.10 -22.91
CA ASN A 208 18.39 9.97 -22.46
C ASN A 208 18.89 11.20 -21.68
N GLU A 209 18.00 12.14 -21.35
CA GLU A 209 18.38 13.35 -20.62
C GLU A 209 18.83 12.98 -19.21
N ARG A 210 20.02 13.46 -18.83
CA ARG A 210 20.60 13.26 -17.50
C ARG A 210 20.70 11.78 -17.09
N ASP A 211 20.93 10.89 -18.06
CA ASP A 211 21.17 9.46 -17.81
C ASP A 211 22.41 9.23 -16.92
N ASP A 212 23.36 10.17 -16.88
CA ASP A 212 24.50 10.20 -15.95
C ASP A 212 24.06 10.28 -14.48
N LYS A 213 22.93 10.93 -14.21
CA LYS A 213 22.31 11.05 -12.89
C LYS A 213 21.19 10.04 -12.67
N GLY A 214 20.74 9.39 -13.74
CA GLY A 214 19.65 8.42 -13.72
C GLY A 214 18.31 9.09 -13.42
N TRP A 215 17.82 9.98 -14.29
CA TRP A 215 16.56 10.72 -14.11
C TRP A 215 15.31 9.82 -14.28
N ILE A 216 15.19 8.82 -13.40
CA ILE A 216 14.19 7.76 -13.53
C ILE A 216 12.77 8.26 -13.22
N THR A 217 12.63 9.26 -12.36
CA THR A 217 11.34 9.90 -12.06
C THR A 217 10.72 10.53 -13.29
N LYS A 218 11.51 11.21 -14.14
CA LYS A 218 11.03 11.75 -15.41
C LYS A 218 10.53 10.64 -16.33
N LYS A 219 11.29 9.55 -16.47
CA LYS A 219 10.90 8.38 -17.27
C LYS A 219 9.60 7.76 -16.76
N LYS A 220 9.45 7.59 -15.43
CA LYS A 220 8.21 7.09 -14.79
C LYS A 220 7.02 8.02 -15.07
N ASN A 221 7.19 9.34 -15.00
CA ASN A 221 6.12 10.30 -15.31
C ASN A 221 5.73 10.30 -16.80
N LEU A 222 6.68 10.19 -17.72
CA LEU A 222 6.40 10.09 -19.17
C LEU A 222 5.58 8.83 -19.50
N ILE A 223 5.90 7.71 -18.86
CA ILE A 223 5.10 6.48 -18.94
C ILE A 223 3.67 6.72 -18.48
N VAL A 224 3.47 7.35 -17.32
CA VAL A 224 2.14 7.62 -16.76
C VAL A 224 1.32 8.53 -17.69
N GLN A 225 1.96 9.55 -18.28
CA GLN A 225 1.32 10.46 -19.23
C GLN A 225 0.87 9.75 -20.50
N ALA A 226 1.67 8.81 -21.01
CA ALA A 226 1.37 8.02 -22.20
C ALA A 226 0.42 6.84 -21.95
N ALA A 227 0.21 6.44 -20.69
CA ALA A 227 -0.61 5.29 -20.32
C ALA A 227 -2.08 5.45 -20.75
N LYS A 228 -2.66 4.41 -21.34
CA LYS A 228 -4.07 4.33 -21.73
C LYS A 228 -4.97 3.86 -20.59
N TYR A 229 -4.48 3.00 -19.72
CA TYR A 229 -5.30 2.32 -18.72
C TYR A 229 -5.11 2.87 -17.32
N GLU A 230 -6.12 2.65 -16.47
CA GLU A 230 -6.09 3.09 -15.08
C GLU A 230 -5.14 2.23 -14.23
N ASN A 231 -4.99 0.94 -14.53
CA ASN A 231 -4.04 0.08 -13.83
C ASN A 231 -2.64 0.19 -14.44
N LEU A 232 -1.68 0.66 -13.63
CA LEU A 232 -0.28 0.78 -14.02
C LEU A 232 0.56 -0.26 -13.29
N CYS A 233 1.50 -0.87 -14.01
CA CYS A 233 2.61 -1.63 -13.45
C CYS A 233 3.91 -1.04 -14.00
N VAL A 234 4.60 -0.24 -13.19
CA VAL A 234 5.84 0.46 -13.56
C VAL A 234 7.02 -0.33 -13.01
N LEU A 235 7.95 -0.69 -13.90
CA LEU A 235 9.01 -1.66 -13.69
C LEU A 235 10.36 -1.03 -14.01
N HIS A 236 11.38 -1.39 -13.23
CA HIS A 236 12.76 -1.25 -13.67
C HIS A 236 13.13 -2.40 -14.63
N ASP A 237 14.15 -2.20 -15.46
CA ASP A 237 14.75 -3.20 -16.37
C ASP A 237 15.45 -4.39 -15.68
N ARG A 238 15.09 -4.71 -14.43
CA ARG A 238 15.77 -5.72 -13.59
C ARG A 238 14.81 -6.57 -12.76
N ILE A 239 13.51 -6.56 -13.06
CA ILE A 239 12.51 -7.38 -12.40
C ILE A 239 11.53 -7.95 -13.41
N VAL A 240 11.24 -9.24 -13.31
CA VAL A 240 10.35 -9.97 -14.20
C VAL A 240 9.13 -10.45 -13.41
N LEU A 241 7.96 -10.41 -14.04
CA LEU A 241 6.72 -10.88 -13.44
C LEU A 241 6.75 -12.41 -13.24
N GLY A 242 6.20 -12.89 -12.13
CA GLY A 242 5.96 -14.31 -11.93
C GLY A 242 4.86 -14.85 -12.84
N ASP A 243 4.88 -16.15 -13.09
CA ASP A 243 3.86 -16.84 -13.91
C ASP A 243 2.44 -16.69 -13.34
N ASP A 244 2.33 -16.45 -12.02
CA ASP A 244 1.08 -16.28 -11.29
C ASP A 244 0.65 -14.82 -11.17
N TRP A 245 1.39 -13.86 -11.72
CA TRP A 245 1.19 -12.44 -11.44
C TRP A 245 -0.24 -11.98 -11.72
N PHE A 246 -0.74 -12.17 -12.94
CA PHE A 246 -2.07 -11.68 -13.31
C PHE A 246 -3.19 -12.50 -12.67
N LYS A 247 -2.99 -13.81 -12.50
CA LYS A 247 -3.91 -14.66 -11.74
C LYS A 247 -4.04 -14.16 -10.30
N GLY A 248 -2.92 -13.78 -9.69
CA GLY A 248 -2.86 -13.20 -8.35
C GLY A 248 -3.53 -11.83 -8.25
N ILE A 249 -3.33 -10.98 -9.26
CA ILE A 249 -4.00 -9.68 -9.37
C ILE A 249 -5.51 -9.85 -9.48
N LYS A 250 -6.00 -10.77 -10.33
CA LYS A 250 -7.44 -11.08 -10.41
C LYS A 250 -8.01 -11.63 -9.11
N LYS A 251 -7.23 -12.44 -8.38
CA LYS A 251 -7.63 -12.94 -7.07
C LYS A 251 -7.68 -11.84 -6.01
N TYR A 252 -6.77 -10.86 -6.09
CA TYR A 252 -6.78 -9.71 -5.20
C TYR A 252 -8.02 -8.84 -5.47
N GLY A 253 -8.26 -8.48 -6.74
CA GLY A 253 -9.35 -7.60 -7.15
C GLY A 253 -8.84 -6.25 -7.67
N ASN A 254 -9.75 -5.43 -8.21
CA ASN A 254 -9.39 -4.16 -8.84
C ASN A 254 -9.46 -2.95 -7.90
N CYS A 255 -9.94 -3.15 -6.67
CA CYS A 255 -10.11 -2.09 -5.68
C CYS A 255 -8.80 -1.87 -4.91
N PHE A 256 -7.86 -1.14 -5.51
CA PHE A 256 -6.58 -0.78 -4.88
C PHE A 256 -6.14 0.63 -5.31
N GLU A 257 -5.19 1.18 -4.57
CA GLU A 257 -4.62 2.51 -4.83
C GLU A 257 -3.14 2.39 -5.22
N LEU A 258 -2.33 1.91 -4.27
CA LEU A 258 -0.96 1.46 -4.50
C LEU A 258 -0.86 0.02 -4.03
N LEU A 259 -0.14 -0.81 -4.76
CA LEU A 259 -0.02 -2.24 -4.48
C LEU A 259 1.44 -2.68 -4.57
N CYS A 260 1.87 -3.43 -3.57
CA CYS A 260 3.11 -4.18 -3.58
C CYS A 260 2.75 -5.66 -3.67
N ASN A 261 3.51 -6.42 -4.44
CA ASN A 261 3.43 -7.87 -4.44
C ASN A 261 4.73 -8.47 -3.87
N ARG A 262 4.78 -9.80 -3.75
CA ARG A 262 5.99 -10.48 -3.28
C ARG A 262 7.11 -10.33 -4.31
N GLN A 263 8.31 -9.96 -3.89
CA GLN A 263 9.49 -9.83 -4.74
C GLN A 263 10.67 -10.64 -4.20
N THR A 264 11.23 -11.53 -5.02
CA THR A 264 12.37 -12.38 -4.64
C THR A 264 13.53 -12.29 -5.62
N LEU A 265 14.74 -12.66 -5.20
CA LEU A 265 15.92 -12.69 -6.07
C LEU A 265 15.92 -13.94 -6.95
N LYS A 266 16.22 -13.80 -8.25
CA LYS A 266 16.34 -14.95 -9.18
C LYS A 266 17.35 -15.97 -8.65
N GLY A 267 16.90 -17.22 -8.51
CA GLY A 267 17.72 -18.32 -8.00
C GLY A 267 17.93 -18.34 -6.47
N ALA A 268 17.29 -17.45 -5.70
CA ALA A 268 17.37 -17.44 -4.25
C ALA A 268 16.01 -17.13 -3.61
N ASN A 269 15.72 -17.74 -2.44
CA ASN A 269 14.51 -17.42 -1.68
C ASN A 269 14.73 -16.20 -0.75
N MET A 270 15.27 -15.12 -1.30
CA MET A 270 15.55 -13.88 -0.57
C MET A 270 14.64 -12.76 -1.08
N ARG A 271 13.99 -12.05 -0.16
CA ARG A 271 13.17 -10.87 -0.47
C ARG A 271 14.02 -9.75 -1.07
N THR A 272 13.48 -9.03 -2.05
CA THR A 272 14.19 -7.97 -2.78
C THR A 272 13.47 -6.63 -2.71
N GLY A 273 13.24 -6.18 -1.48
CA GLY A 273 12.75 -4.84 -1.22
C GLY A 273 11.25 -4.65 -1.41
N ASP A 274 10.48 -5.73 -1.29
CA ASP A 274 9.03 -5.68 -1.15
C ASP A 274 8.62 -5.37 0.29
N TRP A 275 7.47 -4.70 0.45
CA TRP A 275 6.80 -4.47 1.73
C TRP A 275 7.72 -3.98 2.87
N LEU A 276 8.22 -2.75 2.69
CA LEU A 276 9.19 -2.13 3.58
C LEU A 276 8.56 -1.00 4.39
N THR A 277 9.03 -0.80 5.61
CA THR A 277 8.74 0.39 6.43
C THR A 277 10.01 1.18 6.67
N TYR A 278 9.90 2.51 6.73
CA TYR A 278 10.98 3.38 7.17
C TYR A 278 11.12 3.42 8.71
N GLY A 279 10.17 2.81 9.43
CA GLY A 279 10.20 2.60 10.88
C GLY A 279 10.18 3.87 11.75
N SER A 280 10.24 5.06 11.14
CA SER A 280 10.18 6.37 11.78
C SER A 280 9.82 7.45 10.75
N LYS A 281 9.24 8.54 11.25
CA LYS A 281 8.77 9.71 10.47
C LYS A 281 9.87 10.57 9.83
N THR A 282 11.11 10.09 9.70
CA THR A 282 12.25 10.93 9.29
C THR A 282 12.89 10.39 8.03
N LEU A 283 12.56 10.98 6.87
CA LEU A 283 13.31 10.83 5.62
C LEU A 283 14.80 11.17 5.84
N GLY A 284 15.71 10.48 5.15
CA GLY A 284 17.16 10.73 5.23
C GLY A 284 17.91 10.01 6.35
N MET A 285 17.31 9.02 7.02
CA MET A 285 18.03 8.12 7.94
C MET A 285 18.33 6.79 7.22
N PRO A 286 19.54 6.57 6.67
CA PRO A 286 19.88 5.43 5.80
C PRO A 286 19.74 4.03 6.42
N TYR A 287 19.33 3.93 7.68
CA TYR A 287 19.18 2.70 8.46
C TYR A 287 17.81 2.57 9.17
N GLY A 288 16.79 3.30 8.71
CA GLY A 288 15.40 3.17 9.19
C GLY A 288 14.60 2.06 8.49
N ILE A 289 15.05 1.62 7.31
CA ILE A 289 14.32 0.65 6.49
C ILE A 289 14.33 -0.73 7.14
N SER A 290 13.16 -1.35 7.24
CA SER A 290 13.01 -2.74 7.65
C SER A 290 11.96 -3.46 6.81
N GLU A 291 12.15 -4.75 6.59
CA GLU A 291 11.13 -5.63 6.06
C GLU A 291 9.99 -5.76 7.06
N LEU A 292 8.77 -5.54 6.58
CA LEU A 292 7.56 -5.78 7.32
C LEU A 292 7.03 -7.18 7.01
N ASP A 293 6.36 -7.80 7.98
CA ASP A 293 5.60 -9.02 7.71
C ASP A 293 4.43 -8.68 6.77
N TYR A 294 4.06 -9.62 5.90
CA TYR A 294 3.07 -9.36 4.84
C TYR A 294 1.65 -9.12 5.37
N ASP A 295 1.35 -9.64 6.56
CA ASP A 295 0.10 -9.41 7.27
C ASP A 295 0.15 -8.18 8.19
N ASP A 296 1.30 -7.50 8.30
CA ASP A 296 1.43 -6.31 9.11
C ASP A 296 1.35 -5.00 8.31
N TRP A 297 1.01 -3.93 9.03
CA TRP A 297 0.90 -2.58 8.50
C TRP A 297 1.58 -1.55 9.41
N ASP A 298 2.12 -0.50 8.78
CA ASP A 298 2.78 0.64 9.38
C ASP A 298 2.44 1.90 8.58
N PHE A 299 2.32 3.03 9.26
CA PHE A 299 2.07 4.33 8.65
C PHE A 299 3.23 4.78 7.76
N ASP A 300 4.45 4.31 8.04
CA ASP A 300 5.67 4.65 7.31
C ASP A 300 6.08 3.57 6.28
N ILE A 301 5.10 2.79 5.77
CA ILE A 301 5.33 1.87 4.65
C ILE A 301 5.62 2.64 3.37
N TYR A 302 6.50 2.09 2.54
CA TYR A 302 6.64 2.51 1.14
C TYR A 302 6.69 1.32 0.18
N VAL A 303 6.25 1.54 -1.06
CA VAL A 303 6.37 0.57 -2.15
C VAL A 303 7.73 0.78 -2.83
N GLY A 304 8.58 -0.26 -2.86
CA GLY A 304 9.90 -0.15 -3.47
C GLY A 304 9.83 0.05 -4.99
N GLY A 305 10.68 0.90 -5.55
CA GLY A 305 10.58 1.30 -6.96
C GLY A 305 10.97 0.29 -7.99
N MET A 306 11.50 -0.88 -7.61
CA MET A 306 11.82 -1.91 -8.60
C MET A 306 10.59 -2.30 -9.41
N LEU A 307 9.45 -2.43 -8.73
CA LEU A 307 8.13 -2.64 -9.31
C LEU A 307 7.11 -1.88 -8.46
N THR A 308 6.39 -0.95 -9.08
CA THR A 308 5.32 -0.18 -8.45
C THR A 308 4.02 -0.41 -9.21
N ILE A 309 3.00 -0.93 -8.52
CA ILE A 309 1.64 -1.04 -9.05
C ILE A 309 0.80 0.07 -8.42
N LEU A 310 0.13 0.86 -9.25
CA LEU A 310 -0.69 1.97 -8.79
C LEU A 310 -1.75 2.37 -9.83
N LYS A 311 -2.75 3.12 -9.38
CA LYS A 311 -3.77 3.71 -10.24
C LYS A 311 -3.25 4.96 -10.94
N LYS A 312 -3.56 5.13 -12.23
CA LYS A 312 -3.12 6.27 -13.05
C LYS A 312 -3.61 7.60 -12.49
N GLN A 313 -4.85 7.69 -12.01
CA GLN A 313 -5.37 8.90 -11.38
C GLN A 313 -4.54 9.34 -10.17
N ILE A 314 -4.01 8.37 -9.41
CA ILE A 314 -3.20 8.63 -8.22
C ILE A 314 -1.83 9.13 -8.63
N SER A 315 -1.20 8.49 -9.61
CA SER A 315 0.07 8.97 -10.15
C SER A 315 -0.06 10.34 -10.82
N THR A 316 -1.22 10.66 -11.38
CA THR A 316 -1.50 12.00 -11.95
C THR A 316 -1.69 13.04 -10.85
N ALA A 317 -2.38 12.71 -9.76
CA ALA A 317 -2.54 13.59 -8.60
C ALA A 317 -1.26 13.72 -7.76
N SER A 318 -0.37 12.73 -7.85
CA SER A 318 0.87 12.62 -7.09
C SER A 318 1.99 12.09 -8.01
N PRO A 319 2.46 12.87 -9.01
CA PRO A 319 3.50 12.42 -9.93
C PRO A 319 4.84 12.26 -9.21
N TRP A 320 5.75 11.41 -9.68
CA TRP A 320 7.08 11.31 -9.08
C TRP A 320 7.77 12.69 -9.11
N ASP A 321 8.42 13.07 -8.01
CA ASP A 321 9.18 14.32 -7.94
C ASP A 321 10.40 14.26 -8.86
N GLU A 322 10.36 15.02 -9.95
CA GLU A 322 11.42 15.06 -10.95
C GLU A 322 12.72 15.71 -10.45
N THR A 323 12.71 16.34 -9.28
CA THR A 323 13.94 16.82 -8.63
C THR A 323 14.74 15.67 -7.99
N LEU A 324 14.08 14.55 -7.69
CA LEU A 324 14.71 13.32 -7.23
C LEU A 324 15.10 12.48 -8.42
N TYR A 325 16.40 12.33 -8.66
CA TYR A 325 16.88 11.52 -9.78
C TYR A 325 16.74 10.04 -9.43
N TRP A 326 17.21 9.60 -8.26
CA TRP A 326 17.16 8.21 -7.82
C TRP A 326 17.48 8.03 -6.32
N GLY A 327 16.87 7.03 -5.69
CA GLY A 327 17.26 6.48 -4.39
C GLY A 327 16.18 6.59 -3.32
N GLU A 328 15.52 7.73 -3.24
CA GLU A 328 14.44 8.00 -2.27
C GLU A 328 13.11 8.35 -2.96
N GLU A 329 13.04 8.27 -4.29
CA GLU A 329 11.89 8.74 -5.06
C GLU A 329 10.61 7.94 -4.76
N ASP A 330 10.73 6.64 -4.48
CA ASP A 330 9.55 5.82 -4.19
C ASP A 330 9.08 5.97 -2.75
N VAL A 331 9.99 6.32 -1.84
CA VAL A 331 9.67 6.67 -0.46
C VAL A 331 8.89 7.98 -0.46
N GLU A 332 9.41 8.99 -1.14
CA GLU A 332 8.75 10.29 -1.33
C GLU A 332 7.36 10.10 -1.95
N LEU A 333 7.26 9.38 -3.07
CA LEU A 333 5.97 9.12 -3.72
C LEU A 333 4.97 8.48 -2.76
N THR A 334 5.38 7.40 -2.08
CA THR A 334 4.44 6.66 -1.24
C THR A 334 3.99 7.50 -0.03
N PHE A 335 4.89 8.30 0.55
CA PHE A 335 4.55 9.18 1.66
C PHE A 335 3.63 10.31 1.23
N ARG A 336 3.89 10.95 0.09
CA ARG A 336 3.00 11.98 -0.44
C ARG A 336 1.63 11.40 -0.83
N ALA A 337 1.59 10.22 -1.43
CA ALA A 337 0.33 9.52 -1.73
C ALA A 337 -0.45 9.22 -0.43
N ARG A 338 0.23 8.72 0.60
CA ARG A 338 -0.32 8.53 1.94
C ARG A 338 -0.87 9.82 2.52
N ASP A 339 -0.12 10.92 2.48
CA ASP A 339 -0.55 12.20 3.04
C ASP A 339 -1.77 12.77 2.27
N LEU A 340 -1.95 12.36 1.01
CA LEU A 340 -3.15 12.61 0.22
C LEU A 340 -4.33 11.66 0.50
N GLY A 341 -4.16 10.68 1.38
CA GLY A 341 -5.19 9.72 1.78
C GLY A 341 -5.14 8.38 1.05
N TYR A 342 -4.15 8.15 0.17
CA TYR A 342 -4.00 6.89 -0.57
C TYR A 342 -3.14 5.89 0.21
N ILE A 343 -3.63 4.67 0.40
CA ILE A 343 -2.94 3.65 1.19
C ILE A 343 -2.33 2.58 0.29
N ALA A 344 -1.04 2.30 0.52
CA ALA A 344 -0.37 1.15 -0.06
C ALA A 344 -0.88 -0.16 0.56
N ARG A 345 -1.14 -1.16 -0.29
CA ARG A 345 -1.56 -2.50 0.10
C ARG A 345 -0.59 -3.58 -0.36
N PHE A 346 -0.69 -4.75 0.27
CA PHE A 346 0.10 -5.93 -0.11
C PHE A 346 -0.79 -6.96 -0.79
N ASN A 347 -0.37 -7.44 -1.96
CA ASN A 347 -0.99 -8.54 -2.67
C ASN A 347 -0.20 -9.83 -2.41
N PRO A 348 -0.72 -10.77 -1.61
CA PRO A 348 -0.04 -12.02 -1.31
C PRO A 348 -0.18 -13.08 -2.42
N TYR A 349 -0.97 -12.81 -3.47
CA TYR A 349 -1.34 -13.78 -4.49
C TYR A 349 -0.56 -13.63 -5.79
N SER A 350 0.19 -12.54 -5.96
CA SER A 350 1.05 -12.30 -7.13
C SER A 350 2.51 -12.18 -6.70
N SER A 351 3.41 -12.48 -7.63
CA SER A 351 4.85 -12.44 -7.37
C SER A 351 5.64 -11.85 -8.55
N ALA A 352 6.85 -11.39 -8.25
CA ALA A 352 7.84 -10.99 -9.23
C ALA A 352 9.24 -11.40 -8.76
N THR A 353 10.17 -11.51 -9.71
CA THR A 353 11.53 -11.96 -9.46
C THR A 353 12.52 -10.91 -9.96
N ALA A 354 13.37 -10.40 -9.08
CA ALA A 354 14.46 -9.51 -9.42
C ALA A 354 15.63 -10.30 -10.04
N PHE A 355 16.19 -9.83 -11.16
CA PHE A 355 17.43 -10.36 -11.72
C PHE A 355 18.64 -10.06 -10.85
N THR A 356 18.61 -8.91 -10.16
CA THR A 356 19.71 -8.47 -9.29
C THR A 356 19.19 -7.68 -8.10
N TRP A 357 19.83 -7.87 -6.95
CA TRP A 357 19.55 -7.15 -5.72
C TRP A 357 20.85 -6.77 -5.02
N ARG A 358 21.03 -5.47 -4.80
CA ARG A 358 22.31 -4.91 -4.32
C ARG A 358 22.35 -4.62 -2.82
N PHE A 359 21.21 -4.66 -2.14
CA PHE A 359 21.11 -4.27 -0.73
C PHE A 359 21.28 -5.46 0.23
N GLY A 360 21.34 -6.69 -0.30
CA GLY A 360 21.41 -7.90 0.51
C GLY A 360 20.13 -8.12 1.33
N LYS A 361 20.18 -9.02 2.32
CA LYS A 361 19.06 -9.25 3.22
C LYS A 361 18.84 -8.02 4.10
N LEU A 362 17.66 -7.41 3.99
CA LEU A 362 17.28 -6.28 4.82
C LEU A 362 16.91 -6.76 6.24
N PRO A 363 17.04 -5.91 7.27
CA PRO A 363 16.60 -6.27 8.61
C PRO A 363 15.08 -6.38 8.65
N SER A 364 14.55 -7.36 9.38
CA SER A 364 13.11 -7.41 9.69
C SER A 364 12.78 -6.39 10.78
N LYS A 365 11.55 -5.87 10.75
CA LYS A 365 11.05 -4.98 11.80
C LYS A 365 11.02 -5.73 13.14
N TYR A 366 11.46 -5.06 14.19
CA TYR A 366 11.37 -5.60 15.54
C TYR A 366 10.00 -5.31 16.15
N TYR A 367 9.41 -6.32 16.79
CA TYR A 367 8.17 -6.17 17.55
C TYR A 367 8.44 -6.36 19.05
N PRO A 368 7.94 -5.47 19.93
CA PRO A 368 8.10 -5.64 21.38
C PRO A 368 7.60 -6.99 21.92
N SER A 369 6.63 -7.62 21.26
CA SER A 369 6.16 -8.97 21.57
C SER A 369 7.23 -10.05 21.44
N GLN A 370 8.30 -9.79 20.69
CA GLN A 370 9.42 -10.72 20.48
C GLN A 370 10.47 -10.66 21.60
N GLY A 371 10.26 -9.86 22.65
CA GLY A 371 11.08 -9.85 23.86
C GLY A 371 11.65 -8.48 24.23
N LEU A 372 12.72 -8.48 25.02
CA LEU A 372 13.30 -7.25 25.59
C LEU A 372 14.26 -6.53 24.64
N LEU A 373 14.87 -7.21 23.67
CA LEU A 373 15.69 -6.70 22.54
C LEU A 373 16.33 -7.90 21.80
N PRO A 374 16.40 -7.92 20.45
CA PRO A 374 17.26 -8.87 19.75
C PRO A 374 18.72 -8.57 20.12
N LYS A 375 19.54 -9.60 20.38
CA LYS A 375 20.97 -9.42 20.70
C LYS A 375 21.72 -8.64 19.62
N ASP A 376 21.31 -8.83 18.36
CA ASP A 376 21.84 -8.10 17.23
C ASP A 376 21.45 -6.61 17.23
N MET A 377 20.42 -6.19 17.96
CA MET A 377 19.87 -4.85 17.84
C MET A 377 20.73 -3.82 18.57
N LEU A 378 21.41 -4.22 19.64
CA LEU A 378 22.45 -3.41 20.29
C LEU A 378 23.66 -3.25 19.37
N LEU A 379 24.12 -4.33 18.73
CA LEU A 379 25.21 -4.26 17.76
C LEU A 379 24.81 -3.46 16.52
N ARG A 380 23.60 -3.67 15.98
CA ARG A 380 23.04 -2.91 14.87
C ARG A 380 22.88 -1.44 15.27
N ARG A 381 22.40 -1.11 16.48
CA ARG A 381 22.30 0.27 16.99
C ARG A 381 23.68 0.91 17.15
N PHE A 382 24.64 0.17 17.68
CA PHE A 382 26.03 0.61 17.81
C PHE A 382 26.66 0.86 16.44
N MET A 383 26.54 -0.08 15.51
CA MET A 383 26.97 0.06 14.12
C MET A 383 26.23 1.18 13.40
N ARG A 384 24.94 1.43 13.72
CA ARG A 384 24.17 2.58 13.22
C ARG A 384 24.77 3.91 13.70
N GLN A 385 25.18 4.01 14.97
CA GLN A 385 25.82 5.21 15.50
C GLN A 385 27.22 5.42 14.90
N ILE A 386 28.00 4.35 14.76
CA ILE A 386 29.30 4.38 14.08
C ILE A 386 29.12 4.83 12.63
N ASN A 387 28.21 4.20 11.88
CA ASN A 387 27.95 4.58 10.50
C ASN A 387 27.43 6.02 10.41
N LYS A 388 26.54 6.48 11.30
CA LYS A 388 26.08 7.88 11.30
C LYS A 388 27.23 8.86 11.51
N ALA A 389 28.15 8.57 12.42
CA ALA A 389 29.35 9.39 12.65
C ALA A 389 30.33 9.35 11.46
N VAL A 390 30.47 8.18 10.85
CA VAL A 390 31.39 7.94 9.73
C VAL A 390 30.89 8.55 8.41
N PHE A 391 29.60 8.42 8.12
CA PHE A 391 28.99 8.87 6.86
C PHE A 391 28.54 10.34 6.88
N SER A 392 28.48 10.98 8.05
CA SER A 392 28.24 12.43 8.17
C SER A 392 29.46 13.28 7.79
N VAL A 393 30.65 12.67 7.67
CA VAL A 393 31.90 13.37 7.30
C VAL A 393 32.47 12.77 6.00
N PRO A 394 32.50 13.52 4.88
CA PRO A 394 32.91 13.01 3.56
C PRO A 394 34.30 12.35 3.52
N ILE A 395 35.25 12.84 4.31
CA ILE A 395 36.61 12.29 4.40
C ILE A 395 36.60 10.94 5.15
N LEU A 396 35.90 10.86 6.28
CA LEU A 396 35.77 9.61 7.05
C LEU A 396 35.08 8.53 6.21
N ARG A 397 34.06 8.90 5.43
CA ARG A 397 33.40 7.99 4.49
C ARG A 397 34.40 7.36 3.51
N LYS A 398 35.31 8.14 2.93
CA LYS A 398 36.29 7.65 1.94
C LYS A 398 37.33 6.70 2.54
N ILE A 399 37.72 6.95 3.80
CA ILE A 399 38.73 6.16 4.52
C ILE A 399 38.15 4.88 5.10
N SER A 400 36.94 4.94 5.68
CA SER A 400 36.34 3.85 6.45
C SER A 400 35.53 2.86 5.61
N SER A 401 34.99 3.29 4.46
CA SER A 401 34.11 2.44 3.64
C SER A 401 34.75 1.09 3.26
N PRO A 402 36.05 0.98 2.91
CA PRO A 402 36.68 -0.30 2.66
C PRO A 402 36.69 -1.21 3.90
N PHE A 403 37.02 -0.67 5.08
CA PHE A 403 37.07 -1.42 6.34
C PHE A 403 35.69 -1.88 6.80
N VAL A 404 34.67 -1.02 6.65
CA VAL A 404 33.27 -1.38 6.97
C VAL A 404 32.80 -2.51 6.06
N ILE A 405 33.11 -2.47 4.76
CA ILE A 405 32.76 -3.54 3.81
C ILE A 405 33.46 -4.86 4.18
N VAL A 406 34.75 -4.80 4.53
CA VAL A 406 35.53 -5.96 4.98
C VAL A 406 34.93 -6.55 6.27
N PHE A 407 34.60 -5.69 7.24
CA PHE A 407 33.98 -6.12 8.50
C PHE A 407 32.60 -6.76 8.29
N LEU A 408 31.73 -6.15 7.48
CA LEU A 408 30.40 -6.70 7.16
C LEU A 408 30.47 -8.06 6.44
N ARG A 409 31.58 -8.35 5.74
CA ARG A 409 31.83 -9.65 5.10
C ARG A 409 32.54 -10.67 6.01
N SER A 410 33.05 -10.25 7.17
CA SER A 410 33.82 -11.10 8.07
C SER A 410 32.98 -12.24 8.67
N SER A 411 33.65 -13.32 9.06
CA SER A 411 33.04 -14.40 9.85
C SER A 411 32.56 -13.90 11.21
N LEU A 412 33.25 -12.90 11.78
CA LEU A 412 32.89 -12.29 13.06
C LEU A 412 31.56 -11.54 12.98
N TYR A 413 31.34 -10.70 11.96
CA TYR A 413 30.05 -10.04 11.77
C TYR A 413 28.93 -11.05 11.54
N ARG A 414 29.18 -12.09 10.74
CA ARG A 414 28.21 -13.19 10.56
C ARG A 414 27.91 -13.90 11.87
N PHE A 415 28.90 -14.26 12.68
CA PHE A 415 28.72 -14.86 14.00
C PHE A 415 27.91 -13.97 14.95
N LEU A 416 28.19 -12.66 14.94
CA LEU A 416 27.52 -11.68 15.78
C LEU A 416 26.09 -11.32 15.32
N THR A 417 25.71 -11.65 14.08
CA THR A 417 24.40 -11.30 13.49
C THR A 417 23.56 -12.50 13.08
N SER A 418 24.15 -13.69 13.03
CA SER A 418 23.41 -14.95 13.01
C SER A 418 22.82 -15.16 14.39
N HIS A 419 21.50 -15.15 14.50
CA HIS A 419 20.59 -15.98 15.31
C HIS A 419 19.18 -15.40 15.09
#